data_AF-A0A8K0RCH6-F1
#
_entry.id   AF-A0A8K0RCH6-F1
#
_cell.length_a   1.000
_cell.length_b   1.000
_cell.length_c   1.000
_cell.angle_alpha   90.00
_cell.angle_beta   90.00
_cell.angle_gamma   90.00
#
_symmetry.space_group_name_H-M   'P 1'
#
loop_
_entity.id
_entity.type
_entity.pdbx_description
1 polymer ?
#
loop_
_entity_poly.entity_id
_entity_poly.type
_entity_poly.pdbx_seq_one_letter_code
_entity_poly.pdbx_strand_id
1 'polypeptide(L)'
;MRATIIIASLFAAFAAAAPIDIDAPTAEIDARQARAVRVQLSNDAQDVAVQRNIPANNQRISIRANFAGLGNPLIANRALVVGSASGTCNIFRDAAGRQRVATIRAGGDDVDFGRVDLSNGVIVCQ
;
A
#
# COMPACT_ATOMS: atom_id res chain seq x y z
N MET A 1 -62.44 -1.24 -46.24
CA MET A 1 -61.35 -0.46 -46.87
C MET A 1 -60.40 -0.04 -45.76
N ARG A 2 -59.27 -0.74 -45.63
CA ARG A 2 -57.89 -0.28 -45.94
C ARG A 2 -57.34 0.79 -44.97
N ALA A 3 -56.56 0.25 -44.03
CA ALA A 3 -55.35 0.73 -43.35
C ALA A 3 -55.05 2.23 -43.29
N THR A 4 -54.73 2.71 -42.08
CA THR A 4 -53.46 3.44 -41.84
C THR A 4 -53.07 3.25 -40.37
N ILE A 5 -51.94 2.58 -40.14
CA ILE A 5 -51.25 2.51 -38.84
C ILE A 5 -50.24 3.66 -38.86
N ILE A 6 -50.30 4.56 -37.87
CA ILE A 6 -49.24 5.56 -37.66
C ILE A 6 -48.53 5.21 -36.36
N ILE A 7 -47.34 4.65 -36.52
CA ILE A 7 -46.33 4.47 -35.48
C ILE A 7 -45.68 5.84 -35.28
N ALA A 8 -45.96 6.49 -34.16
CA ALA A 8 -45.18 7.63 -33.68
C ALA A 8 -44.40 7.18 -32.45
N SER A 9 -43.20 6.66 -32.70
CA SER A 9 -42.18 6.39 -31.69
C SER A 9 -41.66 7.72 -31.13
N LEU A 10 -42.11 8.08 -29.93
CA LEU A 10 -41.46 9.15 -29.16
C LEU A 10 -40.40 8.51 -28.25
N PHE A 11 -39.17 8.55 -28.71
CA PHE A 11 -38.00 8.23 -27.90
C PHE A 11 -37.77 9.33 -26.85
N ALA A 12 -37.62 8.85 -25.61
CA ALA A 12 -36.79 9.32 -24.50
C ALA A 12 -36.38 10.80 -24.40
N ALA A 13 -36.71 11.39 -23.25
CA ALA A 13 -35.73 12.15 -22.45
C ALA A 13 -36.21 12.21 -21.00
N PHE A 14 -36.02 11.13 -20.23
CA PHE A 14 -35.84 11.33 -18.80
C PHE A 14 -34.46 11.96 -18.65
N ALA A 15 -34.45 13.28 -18.50
CA ALA A 15 -33.41 13.92 -17.73
C ALA A 15 -33.52 13.33 -16.31
N ALA A 16 -32.80 12.24 -16.08
CA ALA A 16 -32.38 11.91 -14.74
C ALA A 16 -31.49 13.08 -14.32
N ALA A 17 -32.08 14.05 -13.63
CA ALA A 17 -31.35 14.85 -12.67
C ALA A 17 -30.88 13.86 -11.61
N ALA A 18 -29.82 13.12 -11.93
CA ALA A 18 -29.02 12.49 -10.91
C ALA A 18 -28.54 13.64 -10.02
N PRO A 19 -28.74 13.57 -8.70
CA PRO A 19 -28.08 14.50 -7.81
C PRO A 19 -26.59 14.43 -8.16
N ILE A 20 -26.00 15.60 -8.42
CA ILE A 20 -24.55 15.71 -8.49
C ILE A 20 -24.11 15.45 -7.05
N ASP A 21 -23.81 14.19 -6.74
CA ASP A 21 -23.06 13.80 -5.55
C ASP A 21 -21.65 14.37 -5.71
N ILE A 22 -21.50 15.64 -5.33
CA ILE A 22 -20.22 16.25 -5.01
C ILE A 22 -19.81 15.70 -3.64
N ASP A 23 -19.62 14.38 -3.50
CA ASP A 23 -19.02 13.75 -2.30
C ASP A 23 -18.81 12.23 -2.47
N ALA A 24 -18.18 11.80 -3.57
CA ALA A 24 -17.73 10.41 -3.67
C ALA A 24 -16.25 10.29 -4.08
N PRO A 25 -15.34 10.33 -3.09
CA PRO A 25 -14.12 9.55 -3.14
C PRO A 25 -13.98 8.69 -1.87
N THR A 26 -14.98 7.87 -1.53
CA THR A 26 -14.91 7.02 -0.32
C THR A 26 -14.93 5.52 -0.59
N ALA A 27 -15.21 5.04 -1.81
CA ALA A 27 -15.22 3.60 -2.12
C ALA A 27 -13.90 3.04 -2.69
N GLU A 28 -12.98 3.88 -3.19
CA GLU A 28 -11.69 3.40 -3.73
C GLU A 28 -10.55 3.39 -2.67
N ILE A 29 -10.79 4.00 -1.51
CA ILE A 29 -9.87 3.95 -0.36
C ILE A 29 -10.01 2.61 0.38
N ASP A 30 -11.21 2.04 0.45
CA ASP A 30 -11.49 0.79 1.17
C ASP A 30 -10.85 -0.44 0.50
N ALA A 31 -10.77 -0.48 -0.83
CA ALA A 31 -10.12 -1.59 -1.54
C ALA A 31 -8.58 -1.57 -1.43
N ARG A 32 -7.95 -0.41 -1.14
CA ARG A 32 -6.49 -0.31 -0.89
C ARG A 32 -6.13 -0.63 0.56
N GLN A 33 -7.10 -0.64 1.47
CA GLN A 33 -6.97 -1.20 2.81
C GLN A 33 -7.16 -2.73 2.84
N ALA A 34 -7.28 -3.39 1.67
CA ALA A 34 -7.20 -4.83 1.56
C ALA A 34 -5.85 -5.33 2.13
N ARG A 35 -5.89 -5.75 3.39
CA ARG A 35 -4.79 -6.36 4.17
C ARG A 35 -3.53 -5.49 4.19
N ALA A 36 -3.32 -4.69 5.22
CA ALA A 36 -2.03 -4.04 5.47
C ALA A 36 -1.20 -4.84 6.47
N VAL A 37 0.12 -4.91 6.28
CA VAL A 37 1.09 -5.46 7.23
C VAL A 37 1.72 -4.30 8.01
N ARG A 38 1.65 -4.34 9.33
CA ARG A 38 2.36 -3.37 10.18
C ARG A 38 3.81 -3.80 10.29
N VAL A 39 4.71 -2.98 9.76
CA VAL A 39 6.16 -3.26 9.72
C VAL A 39 6.90 -2.26 10.60
N GLN A 40 7.86 -2.73 11.37
CA GLN A 40 8.85 -1.91 12.05
C GLN A 40 10.21 -2.04 11.36
N LEU A 41 10.87 -0.91 11.14
CA LEU A 41 12.30 -0.85 10.88
C LEU A 41 12.99 -0.20 12.08
N SER A 42 14.17 -0.68 12.44
CA SER A 42 14.92 -0.19 13.60
C SER A 42 16.38 0.11 13.22
N ASN A 43 16.92 1.15 13.85
CA ASN A 43 18.31 1.56 13.79
C ASN A 43 18.84 1.63 15.23
N ASP A 44 19.48 0.55 15.67
CA ASP A 44 19.90 0.40 17.06
C ASP A 44 21.04 1.33 17.43
N ALA A 45 21.87 1.70 16.46
CA ALA A 45 22.96 2.65 16.68
C ALA A 45 22.45 4.05 17.07
N GLN A 46 21.17 4.35 16.79
CA GLN A 46 20.52 5.60 17.15
C GLN A 46 19.37 5.41 18.14
N ASP A 47 19.11 4.19 18.60
CA ASP A 47 17.95 3.82 19.42
C ASP A 47 16.62 4.31 18.82
N VAL A 48 16.46 4.15 17.50
CA VAL A 48 15.26 4.58 16.77
C VAL A 48 14.54 3.39 16.17
N ALA A 49 13.21 3.35 16.32
CA ALA A 49 12.34 2.42 15.62
C ALA A 49 11.15 3.16 15.00
N VAL A 50 10.83 2.85 13.74
CA VAL A 50 9.72 3.44 13.01
C VAL A 50 8.80 2.35 12.50
N GLN A 51 7.51 2.48 12.81
CA GLN A 51 6.47 1.54 12.40
C GLN A 51 5.54 2.15 11.34
N ARG A 52 5.15 1.37 10.34
CA ARG A 52 4.20 1.78 9.30
C ARG A 52 3.31 0.63 8.87
N ASN A 53 2.09 0.97 8.46
CA ASN A 53 1.18 0.04 7.80
C ASN A 53 1.50 0.06 6.30
N ILE A 54 1.91 -1.09 5.77
CA ILE A 54 2.29 -1.27 4.37
C ILE A 54 1.22 -2.14 3.70
N PRO A 55 0.61 -1.70 2.57
CA PRO A 55 -0.37 -2.52 1.85
C PRO A 55 0.21 -3.88 1.42
N ALA A 56 -0.51 -4.97 1.65
CA ALA A 56 -0.13 -6.34 1.28
C ALA A 56 -0.65 -6.69 -0.13
N ASN A 57 -0.35 -5.84 -1.10
CA ASN A 57 -0.87 -5.93 -2.47
C ASN A 57 0.24 -6.07 -3.51
N ASN A 58 1.43 -6.53 -3.11
CA ASN A 58 2.62 -6.66 -3.95
C ASN A 58 3.18 -5.35 -4.53
N GLN A 59 2.69 -4.18 -4.11
CA GLN A 59 3.23 -2.91 -4.58
C GLN A 59 4.60 -2.63 -3.93
N ARG A 60 5.47 -1.98 -4.70
CA ARG A 60 6.74 -1.44 -4.19
C ARG A 60 6.46 -0.13 -3.48
N ILE A 61 6.66 -0.12 -2.16
CA ILE A 61 6.47 1.05 -1.33
C ILE A 61 7.83 1.64 -0.98
N SER A 62 8.01 2.95 -1.21
CA SER A 62 9.27 3.64 -0.90
C SER A 62 9.55 3.64 0.61
N ILE A 63 10.74 3.16 1.00
CA ILE A 63 11.14 3.18 2.41
C ILE A 63 11.42 4.61 2.86
N ARG A 64 12.07 5.44 2.03
CA ARG A 64 12.31 6.85 2.36
C ARG A 64 11.02 7.62 2.66
N ALA A 65 9.99 7.46 1.83
CA ALA A 65 8.73 8.18 2.01
C ALA A 65 7.96 7.75 3.27
N ASN A 66 8.11 6.48 3.68
CA ASN A 66 7.32 5.92 4.77
C ASN A 66 8.08 5.88 6.10
N PHE A 67 9.39 5.68 6.10
CA PHE A 67 10.22 5.47 7.28
C PHE A 67 11.26 6.58 7.50
N ALA A 68 10.98 7.81 7.04
CA ALA A 68 11.86 8.98 7.21
C ALA A 68 12.31 9.25 8.65
N GLY A 69 11.55 8.78 9.65
CA GLY A 69 11.90 8.92 11.07
C GLY A 69 13.13 8.14 11.53
N LEU A 70 13.70 7.24 10.71
CA LEU A 70 14.90 6.46 11.06
C LEU A 70 16.19 7.29 11.10
N GLY A 71 16.18 8.47 10.47
CA GLY A 71 17.34 9.36 10.37
C GLY A 71 17.71 9.72 8.94
N ASN A 72 18.77 10.53 8.81
CA ASN A 72 19.38 10.91 7.55
C ASN A 72 20.91 10.77 7.67
N PRO A 73 21.55 9.77 7.03
CA PRO A 73 20.99 8.81 6.07
C PRO A 73 20.00 7.82 6.69
N LEU A 74 19.15 7.22 5.84
CA LEU A 74 18.04 6.35 6.26
C LEU A 74 18.55 4.93 6.48
N ILE A 75 19.24 4.73 7.60
CA ILE A 75 19.87 3.48 7.98
C ILE A 75 18.90 2.64 8.81
N ALA A 76 18.90 1.32 8.58
CA ALA A 76 18.28 0.34 9.48
C ALA A 76 19.19 -0.89 9.60
N ASN A 77 18.98 -1.68 10.65
CA ASN A 77 19.67 -2.96 10.84
C ASN A 77 18.74 -4.10 11.27
N ARG A 78 17.54 -3.80 11.76
CA ARG A 78 16.54 -4.80 12.15
C ARG A 78 15.17 -4.46 11.60
N ALA A 79 14.39 -5.48 11.27
CA ALA A 79 12.99 -5.35 10.90
C ALA A 79 12.13 -6.45 11.49
N LEU A 80 10.86 -6.15 11.75
CA LEU A 80 9.87 -7.16 12.17
C LEU A 80 8.46 -6.76 11.74
N VAL A 81 7.59 -7.76 11.61
CA VAL A 81 6.14 -7.54 11.46
C VAL A 81 5.54 -7.42 12.85
N VAL A 82 4.89 -6.29 13.13
CA VAL A 82 4.34 -5.98 14.46
C VAL A 82 2.89 -6.48 14.54
N GLY A 83 2.61 -7.28 15.57
CA GLY A 83 1.27 -7.76 15.90
C GLY A 83 0.87 -9.04 15.15
N SER A 84 -0.40 -9.39 15.27
CA SER A 84 -1.00 -10.63 14.75
C SER A 84 -1.50 -10.53 13.30
N ALA A 85 -1.04 -9.51 12.56
CA ALA A 85 -1.31 -9.41 11.13
C ALA A 85 -0.76 -10.64 10.40
N SER A 86 -1.40 -11.09 9.33
CA SER A 86 -0.84 -12.09 8.41
C SER A 86 -0.09 -11.40 7.28
N GLY A 87 0.93 -12.06 6.76
CA GLY A 87 1.65 -11.60 5.58
C GLY A 87 3.17 -11.75 5.65
N THR A 88 3.81 -11.53 4.51
CA THR A 88 5.27 -11.54 4.35
C THR A 88 5.69 -10.25 3.66
N CYS A 89 6.73 -9.61 4.17
CA CYS A 89 7.32 -8.43 3.52
C CYS A 89 8.77 -8.69 3.13
N ASN A 90 9.12 -8.30 1.91
CA ASN A 90 10.49 -8.29 1.41
C ASN A 90 11.01 -6.85 1.40
N ILE A 91 12.20 -6.65 1.96
CA ILE A 91 12.89 -5.36 2.03
C ILE A 91 14.02 -5.39 1.02
N PHE A 92 14.11 -4.36 0.19
CA PHE A 92 15.14 -4.19 -0.83
C PHE A 92 15.86 -2.85 -0.63
N ARG A 93 17.17 -2.82 -0.84
CA ARG A 93 17.99 -1.59 -0.74
C ARG A 93 17.93 -0.71 -1.99
N ASP A 94 17.35 -1.22 -3.08
CA ASP A 94 17.21 -0.51 -4.35
C ASP A 94 15.74 -0.38 -4.78
N ALA A 95 15.44 0.66 -5.55
CA ALA A 95 14.07 0.96 -5.99
C ALA A 95 13.51 -0.06 -6.99
N ALA A 96 14.37 -0.82 -7.69
CA ALA A 96 13.93 -1.82 -8.64
C ALA A 96 13.57 -3.16 -7.97
N GLY A 97 13.89 -3.34 -6.69
CA GLY A 97 13.62 -4.56 -5.93
C GLY A 97 14.50 -5.73 -6.37
N ARG A 98 15.78 -5.48 -6.67
CA ARG A 98 16.73 -6.52 -7.12
C ARG A 98 17.66 -7.00 -6.00
N GLN A 99 18.04 -6.10 -5.09
CA GLN A 99 18.95 -6.32 -3.99
C GLN A 99 18.15 -6.50 -2.71
N ARG A 100 17.66 -7.72 -2.48
CA ARG A 100 16.92 -8.06 -1.26
C ARG A 100 17.87 -8.04 -0.06
N VAL A 101 17.42 -7.37 0.99
CA VAL A 101 18.14 -7.23 2.27
C VAL A 101 17.56 -8.20 3.29
N ALA A 102 16.24 -8.29 3.39
CA ALA A 102 15.57 -9.13 4.37
C ALA A 102 14.18 -9.57 3.90
N THR A 103 13.69 -10.65 4.49
CA THR A 103 12.29 -11.08 4.41
C THR A 103 11.76 -11.26 5.82
N ILE A 104 10.71 -10.53 6.18
CA ILE A 104 10.04 -10.61 7.48
C ILE A 104 8.66 -11.24 7.33
N ARG A 105 8.21 -11.96 8.35
CA ARG A 105 6.92 -12.67 8.33
C ARG A 105 6.11 -12.37 9.58
N ALA A 106 4.80 -12.30 9.39
CA ALA A 106 3.81 -12.32 10.45
C ALA A 106 4.05 -13.44 11.47
N GLY A 107 4.04 -13.09 12.76
CA GLY A 107 4.24 -14.04 13.86
C GLY A 107 5.65 -14.65 13.95
N GLY A 108 6.59 -14.18 13.12
CA GLY A 108 8.00 -14.53 13.23
C GLY A 108 8.76 -13.58 14.15
N ASP A 109 10.00 -13.98 14.46
CA ASP A 109 10.96 -13.13 15.18
C ASP A 109 11.41 -11.95 14.30
N ASP A 110 12.07 -10.99 14.95
CA ASP A 110 12.77 -9.95 14.23
C ASP A 110 13.92 -10.50 13.39
N VAL A 111 14.20 -9.80 12.29
CA VAL A 111 15.29 -10.14 11.36
C VAL A 111 16.34 -9.04 11.44
N ASP A 112 17.51 -9.40 11.93
CA ASP A 112 18.74 -8.62 11.80
C ASP A 112 19.37 -8.87 10.42
N PHE A 113 19.68 -7.80 9.71
CA PHE A 113 20.32 -7.82 8.39
C PHE A 113 21.58 -6.95 8.33
N GLY A 114 22.10 -6.54 9.49
CA GLY A 114 23.24 -5.63 9.59
C GLY A 114 22.90 -4.21 9.12
N ARG A 115 23.84 -3.30 9.31
CA ARG A 115 23.66 -1.87 9.00
C ARG A 115 23.53 -1.65 7.49
N VAL A 116 22.35 -1.27 7.01
CA VAL A 116 22.07 -1.04 5.59
C VAL A 116 21.45 0.34 5.37
N ASP A 117 21.92 1.03 4.33
CA ASP A 117 21.28 2.24 3.82
C ASP A 117 20.08 1.88 2.95
N LEU A 118 18.89 2.27 3.41
CA LEU A 118 17.61 2.03 2.76
C LEU A 118 17.04 3.31 2.14
N SER A 119 17.86 4.35 1.99
CA SER A 119 17.42 5.64 1.45
C SER A 119 16.81 5.51 0.04
N ASN A 120 17.27 4.59 -0.79
CA ASN A 120 16.67 4.29 -2.11
C ASN A 120 15.91 2.96 -2.13
N GLY A 121 15.64 2.37 -0.96
CA GLY A 121 15.02 1.07 -0.81
C GLY A 121 13.50 1.08 -0.96
N VAL A 122 12.96 -0.12 -1.22
CA VAL A 122 11.53 -0.38 -1.27
C VAL A 122 11.17 -1.59 -0.41
N ILE A 123 9.95 -1.57 0.11
CA ILE A 123 9.34 -2.71 0.80
C ILE A 123 8.14 -3.21 -0.01
N VAL A 124 7.99 -4.53 -0.10
CA VAL A 124 6.90 -5.20 -0.82
C VAL A 124 6.27 -6.22 0.11
N CYS A 125 4.96 -6.10 0.37
CA CYS A 125 4.22 -7.00 1.26
C CYS A 125 3.14 -7.80 0.52
N GLN A 126 2.86 -8.99 1.06
CA GLN A 126 1.91 -10.01 0.58
C GLN A 126 1.10 -10.59 1.73
#